data_AF-A0A9P8IKQ7-F1
#
_entry.id   AF-A0A9P8IKQ7-F1
#
_cell.length_a   1.000
_cell.length_b   1.000
_cell.length_c   1.000
_cell.angle_alpha   90.00
_cell.angle_beta   90.00
_cell.angle_gamma   90.00
#
_symmetry.space_group_name_H-M   'P 1'
#
loop_
_entity.id
_entity.type
_entity.pdbx_description
1 polymer ?
#
loop_
_entity_poly.entity_id
_entity_poly.type
_entity_poly.pdbx_seq_one_letter_code
_entity_poly.pdbx_strand_id
1 'polypeptide(L)'
;MGAFESATALSLMLRNTTTDKSLLPTTKQLRDLLSVLDARLSRSRFTDSVLGWHKYLYKHPDIDDASRNILRRDSSYPSVEATEKLVSAFRQLHRIGDSSVSKIAVHLTSSSPWVIAFTRWCLGAPPSVYLQDGTPIIEQPDLSVDIIINTGHTEDDQNFLVTIYHDIGDPENLIAANSGKPWAGMTTIENYGQWMLKEYNLDQVQAFRALQQCLPYAAKEYLNQCRFTASKAHQAPITKNSRQRDEKVVEEYRTVPFGSDSSVAEMICRMLNVEKEGTSFELEKLEAGVRITDLPLVKLHLKSLRNDCLCQACADISSERHDISAWRGGCLKDQFLYDAALFLSDALALSLFHLSDNLLVRIENGRDRRRDDYHTTVFSIFTHQSVGYSISSDIKEPCKIEALLDWALTLIGHDVGTEVSTSRWAMSCFKGQAAYPTIFDTRRMKKRGYLRLSWLPGILQFQSEKYEVVKSEKERQNPPPPSSKALSSREVIRPLNLFPNYRLKWRVEAKDGFLNLGVYLEGPSVDIIRNPTEAISALACSLVFERCKHANRDAELESPDQFCGYTSPLMPNEYLRNKTRIVAVDGADDLRFYALTDVGRDTIPAVIALLMSVEV
;
A
#
# COMPACT_ATOMS: atom_id res chain seq x y z
N MET A 1 4.43 -44.40 22.72
CA MET A 1 3.29 -43.74 22.05
C MET A 1 2.44 -44.81 21.39
N GLY A 2 1.10 -44.76 21.51
CA GLY A 2 0.23 -45.76 20.88
C GLY A 2 0.16 -45.59 19.36
N ALA A 3 -0.32 -46.61 18.65
CA ALA A 3 -0.37 -46.58 17.19
C ALA A 3 -1.27 -45.46 16.64
N PHE A 4 -2.31 -45.08 17.40
CA PHE A 4 -3.25 -44.03 16.99
C PHE A 4 -2.66 -42.62 17.17
N GLU A 5 -2.02 -42.34 18.30
CA GLU A 5 -1.36 -41.05 18.55
C GLU A 5 -0.18 -40.85 17.60
N SER A 6 0.61 -41.91 17.37
CA SER A 6 1.74 -41.89 16.44
C SER A 6 1.28 -41.65 14.99
N ALA A 7 0.16 -42.26 14.58
CA ALA A 7 -0.43 -42.01 13.26
C ALA A 7 -0.97 -40.59 13.11
N THR A 8 -1.51 -40.03 14.20
CA THR A 8 -2.01 -38.65 14.23
C THR A 8 -0.86 -37.65 14.12
N ALA A 9 0.25 -37.89 14.82
CA ALA A 9 1.47 -37.08 14.69
C ALA A 9 2.05 -37.11 13.29
N LEU A 10 2.20 -38.30 12.69
CA LEU A 10 2.67 -38.42 11.31
C LEU A 10 1.72 -37.76 10.32
N SER A 11 0.40 -37.88 10.51
CA SER A 11 -0.58 -37.22 9.65
C SER A 11 -0.47 -35.70 9.73
N LEU A 12 -0.30 -35.15 10.94
CA LEU A 12 -0.11 -33.72 11.16
C LEU A 12 1.18 -33.21 10.51
N MET A 13 2.30 -33.91 10.73
CA MET A 13 3.58 -33.62 10.09
C MET A 13 3.47 -33.64 8.56
N LEU A 14 2.87 -34.68 7.97
CA LEU A 14 2.71 -34.80 6.52
C LEU A 14 1.83 -33.68 5.94
N ARG A 15 0.75 -33.30 6.65
CA ARG A 15 -0.14 -32.19 6.25
C ARG A 15 0.56 -30.84 6.26
N ASN A 16 1.44 -30.61 7.23
CA ASN A 16 2.18 -29.36 7.37
C ASN A 16 3.39 -29.28 6.44
N THR A 17 3.80 -30.41 5.86
CA THR A 17 5.01 -30.51 5.01
C THR A 17 4.73 -30.73 3.53
N THR A 18 3.50 -31.09 3.13
CA THR A 18 3.13 -31.38 1.74
C THR A 18 2.31 -30.24 1.12
N THR A 19 2.74 -29.76 -0.06
CA THR A 19 2.06 -28.68 -0.81
C THR A 19 0.72 -29.14 -1.39
N ASP A 20 0.64 -30.37 -1.88
CA ASP A 20 -0.59 -30.98 -2.36
C ASP A 20 -1.23 -31.87 -1.28
N LYS A 21 -2.30 -31.36 -0.67
CA LYS A 21 -3.02 -32.06 0.41
C LYS A 21 -3.93 -33.18 -0.12
N SER A 22 -4.09 -33.32 -1.44
CA SER A 22 -5.00 -34.30 -2.05
C SER A 22 -4.46 -35.74 -2.04
N LEU A 23 -3.15 -35.95 -1.88
CA LEU A 23 -2.49 -37.25 -1.93
C LEU A 23 -2.02 -37.79 -0.56
N LEU A 24 -2.50 -37.17 0.54
CA LEU A 24 -2.06 -37.54 1.87
C LEU A 24 -2.73 -38.83 2.37
N PRO A 25 -1.96 -39.79 2.92
CA PRO A 25 -2.53 -40.98 3.50
C PRO A 25 -3.42 -40.62 4.69
N THR A 26 -4.56 -41.31 4.80
CA THR A 26 -5.47 -41.12 5.92
C THR A 26 -4.81 -41.60 7.23
N THR A 27 -5.20 -41.02 8.36
CA THR A 27 -4.70 -41.42 9.69
C THR A 27 -4.88 -42.92 9.94
N LYS A 28 -5.94 -43.53 9.38
CA LYS A 28 -6.17 -44.98 9.45
C LYS A 28 -5.08 -45.78 8.71
N GLN A 29 -4.72 -45.38 7.49
CA GLN A 29 -3.66 -46.03 6.71
C GLN A 29 -2.29 -45.89 7.39
N LEU A 30 -2.00 -44.74 7.99
CA LEU A 30 -0.76 -44.51 8.76
C LEU A 30 -0.70 -45.38 10.02
N ARG A 31 -1.82 -45.52 10.73
CA ARG A 31 -1.92 -46.39 11.91
C ARG A 31 -1.71 -47.86 11.55
N ASP A 32 -2.33 -48.32 10.46
CA ASP A 32 -2.22 -49.72 10.03
C ASP A 32 -0.77 -50.02 9.59
N LEU A 33 -0.09 -49.09 8.91
CA LEU A 33 1.36 -49.19 8.61
C LEU A 33 2.22 -49.26 9.88
N LEU A 34 1.99 -48.38 10.85
CA LEU A 34 2.74 -48.38 12.11
C LEU A 34 2.54 -49.67 12.90
N SER A 35 1.33 -50.25 12.88
CA SER A 35 1.05 -51.52 13.55
C SER A 35 1.85 -52.70 12.99
N VAL A 36 2.16 -52.69 11.68
CA VAL A 36 3.00 -53.70 11.04
C VAL A 36 4.48 -53.52 11.38
N LEU A 37 4.91 -52.27 11.61
CA LEU A 37 6.30 -51.95 11.94
C LEU A 37 6.61 -52.05 13.44
N ASP A 38 5.59 -52.08 14.30
CA ASP A 38 5.72 -52.01 15.76
C ASP A 38 6.69 -53.04 16.35
N ALA A 39 6.60 -54.31 15.93
CA ALA A 39 7.47 -55.37 16.42
C ALA A 39 8.94 -55.18 16.01
N ARG A 40 9.20 -54.51 14.88
CA ARG A 40 10.56 -54.18 14.41
C ARG A 40 11.10 -52.93 15.10
N LEU A 41 10.27 -51.89 15.23
CA LEU A 41 10.61 -50.64 15.92
C LEU A 41 10.87 -50.87 17.41
N SER A 42 10.10 -51.74 18.07
CA SER A 42 10.30 -52.11 19.48
C SER A 42 11.64 -52.81 19.73
N ARG A 43 12.27 -53.39 18.70
CA ARG A 43 13.58 -54.06 18.78
C ARG A 43 14.75 -53.20 18.30
N SER A 44 14.50 -51.94 17.94
CA SER A 44 15.51 -50.98 17.50
C SER A 44 16.45 -50.50 18.61
N ARG A 45 16.19 -50.91 19.87
CA ARG A 45 16.96 -50.56 21.07
C ARG A 45 17.02 -49.07 21.38
N PHE A 46 16.10 -48.27 20.84
CA PHE A 46 16.01 -46.85 21.19
C PHE A 46 15.83 -46.63 22.70
N THR A 47 15.00 -47.46 23.32
CA THR A 47 14.70 -47.39 24.75
C THR A 47 15.96 -47.52 25.60
N ASP A 48 16.97 -48.28 25.15
CA ASP A 48 18.24 -48.40 25.86
C ASP A 48 18.98 -47.04 25.90
N SER A 49 18.90 -46.25 24.83
CA SER A 49 19.45 -44.89 24.78
C SER A 49 18.69 -43.94 25.70
N VAL A 50 17.35 -44.02 25.73
CA VAL A 50 16.51 -43.19 26.62
C VAL A 50 16.81 -43.50 28.09
N LEU A 51 16.89 -44.78 28.46
CA LEU A 51 17.23 -45.22 29.82
C LEU A 51 18.66 -44.84 30.22
N GLY A 52 19.60 -44.89 29.27
CA GLY A 52 20.97 -44.41 29.45
C GLY A 52 21.01 -42.93 29.83
N TRP A 53 20.30 -42.09 29.08
CA TRP A 53 20.20 -40.65 29.35
C TRP A 53 19.47 -40.35 30.67
N HIS A 54 18.39 -41.07 30.96
CA HIS A 54 17.67 -40.91 32.22
C HIS A 54 18.59 -41.22 33.42
N LYS A 55 19.36 -42.31 33.36
CA LYS A 55 20.35 -42.65 34.40
C LYS A 55 21.48 -41.64 34.50
N TYR A 56 21.94 -41.11 33.38
CA TYR A 56 23.02 -40.13 33.32
C TYR A 56 22.60 -38.80 33.98
N LEU A 57 21.47 -38.22 33.57
CA LEU A 57 20.94 -36.99 34.14
C LEU A 57 20.69 -37.16 35.65
N TYR A 58 20.02 -38.24 36.05
CA TYR A 58 19.71 -38.48 37.46
C TYR A 58 20.92 -38.57 38.38
N LYS A 59 22.08 -38.99 37.85
CA LYS A 59 23.32 -39.18 38.62
C LYS A 59 24.31 -38.03 38.47
N HIS A 60 23.98 -37.01 37.69
CA HIS A 60 24.90 -35.92 37.41
C HIS A 60 25.17 -35.11 38.70
N PRO A 61 26.44 -34.81 39.02
CA PRO A 61 26.81 -34.14 40.28
C PRO A 61 26.25 -32.73 40.39
N ASP A 62 26.12 -32.02 39.28
CA ASP A 62 25.71 -30.61 39.24
C ASP A 62 24.19 -30.39 39.24
N ILE A 63 23.39 -31.47 39.30
CA ILE A 63 21.93 -31.36 39.44
C ILE A 63 21.54 -31.46 40.91
N ASP A 64 20.92 -30.39 41.41
CA ASP A 64 20.42 -30.29 42.78
C ASP A 64 19.29 -31.31 43.08
N ASP A 65 19.01 -31.53 44.37
CA ASP A 65 18.04 -32.53 44.82
C ASP A 65 16.58 -32.23 44.40
N ALA A 66 16.21 -30.95 44.24
CA ALA A 66 14.86 -30.56 43.80
C ALA A 66 14.69 -30.84 42.30
N SER A 67 15.65 -30.41 41.47
CA SER A 67 15.73 -30.71 40.04
C SER A 67 15.77 -32.22 39.78
N ARG A 68 16.50 -32.98 40.61
CA ARG A 68 16.60 -34.44 40.53
C ARG A 68 15.27 -35.15 40.83
N ASN A 69 14.46 -34.61 41.75
CA ASN A 69 13.14 -35.16 42.06
C ASN A 69 12.15 -34.98 40.90
N ILE A 70 12.26 -33.88 40.14
CA ILE A 70 11.46 -33.63 38.93
C ILE A 70 11.86 -34.64 37.84
N LEU A 71 13.16 -34.79 37.60
CA LEU A 71 13.71 -35.73 36.61
C LEU A 71 13.45 -37.20 36.93
N ARG A 72 13.31 -37.57 38.21
CA ARG A 72 13.04 -38.94 38.66
C ARG A 72 11.73 -39.53 38.10
N ARG A 73 10.76 -38.67 37.77
CA ARG A 73 9.45 -39.08 37.23
C ARG A 73 9.43 -39.09 35.70
N ASP A 74 10.55 -38.75 35.06
CA ASP A 74 10.54 -38.37 33.66
C ASP A 74 10.78 -39.54 32.70
N SER A 75 9.75 -40.38 32.56
CA SER A 75 9.69 -41.49 31.60
C SER A 75 8.65 -41.25 30.49
N SER A 76 8.23 -40.00 30.36
CA SER A 76 7.27 -39.56 29.36
C SER A 76 7.92 -39.35 27.99
N TYR A 77 7.11 -39.35 26.94
CA TYR A 77 7.50 -38.96 25.60
C TYR A 77 6.73 -37.67 25.23
N PRO A 78 7.25 -36.83 24.31
CA PRO A 78 6.60 -35.57 23.95
C PRO A 78 5.18 -35.75 23.39
N SER A 79 4.32 -34.75 23.52
CA SER A 79 2.99 -34.76 22.89
C SER A 79 3.10 -34.84 21.36
N VAL A 80 1.96 -35.08 20.70
CA VAL A 80 1.88 -35.12 19.23
C VAL A 80 2.34 -33.78 18.62
N GLU A 81 1.90 -32.67 19.19
CA GLU A 81 2.24 -31.31 18.78
C GLU A 81 3.70 -30.97 19.09
N ALA A 82 4.20 -31.39 20.25
CA ALA A 82 5.61 -31.22 20.62
C ALA A 82 6.54 -31.98 19.67
N THR A 83 6.17 -33.23 19.33
CA THR A 83 6.92 -34.04 18.37
C THR A 83 6.90 -33.41 16.98
N GLU A 84 5.75 -32.85 16.54
CA GLU A 84 5.65 -32.14 15.25
C GLU A 84 6.54 -30.90 15.21
N LYS A 85 6.51 -30.06 16.26
CA LYS A 85 7.38 -28.88 16.36
C LYS A 85 8.86 -29.26 16.35
N LEU A 86 9.24 -30.30 17.09
CA LEU A 86 10.61 -30.80 17.16
C LEU A 86 11.09 -31.31 15.80
N VAL A 87 10.29 -32.15 15.14
CA VAL A 87 10.60 -32.69 13.80
C VAL A 87 10.62 -31.58 12.76
N SER A 88 9.71 -30.60 12.84
CA SER A 88 9.70 -29.43 11.96
C SER A 88 10.96 -28.59 12.14
N ALA A 89 11.41 -28.38 13.38
CA ALA A 89 12.65 -27.66 13.68
C ALA A 89 13.89 -28.42 13.19
N PHE A 90 13.99 -29.72 13.45
CA PHE A 90 15.10 -30.54 12.95
C PHE A 90 15.10 -30.65 11.43
N ARG A 91 13.92 -30.69 10.80
CA ARG A 91 13.81 -30.61 9.34
C ARG A 91 14.30 -29.26 8.82
N GLN A 92 14.05 -28.17 9.53
CA GLN A 92 14.59 -26.85 9.18
C GLN A 92 16.10 -26.80 9.38
N LEU A 93 16.65 -27.48 10.40
CA LEU A 93 18.10 -27.63 10.61
C LEU A 93 18.78 -28.45 9.49
N HIS A 94 18.17 -29.56 9.09
CA HIS A 94 18.72 -30.53 8.12
C HIS A 94 18.07 -30.44 6.73
N ARG A 95 17.47 -29.30 6.38
CA ARG A 95 16.91 -29.11 5.04
C ARG A 95 18.05 -29.20 4.04
N ILE A 96 17.89 -30.01 2.99
CA ILE A 96 18.85 -30.05 1.89
C ILE A 96 18.67 -28.75 1.09
N GLY A 97 19.62 -27.82 1.21
CA GLY A 97 19.59 -26.43 0.75
C GLY A 97 19.64 -25.43 1.92
N ASP A 98 20.14 -24.20 1.72
CA ASP A 98 20.50 -23.21 2.75
C ASP A 98 19.54 -23.15 3.95
N SER A 99 19.81 -23.93 5.00
CA SER A 99 19.16 -23.77 6.28
C SER A 99 19.81 -22.58 6.97
N SER A 100 19.09 -21.45 7.06
CA SER A 100 19.58 -20.28 7.79
C SER A 100 19.66 -20.53 9.29
N VAL A 101 19.42 -21.75 9.79
CA VAL A 101 19.29 -22.12 11.20
C VAL A 101 20.66 -22.49 11.75
N SER A 102 21.23 -21.65 12.62
CA SER A 102 22.47 -21.94 13.35
C SER A 102 22.29 -22.90 14.47
N LYS A 103 21.15 -22.77 15.17
CA LYS A 103 20.97 -23.36 16.47
C LYS A 103 19.50 -23.54 16.80
N ILE A 104 19.14 -24.60 17.49
CA ILE A 104 17.80 -24.85 18.01
C ILE A 104 17.91 -24.97 19.51
N ALA A 105 17.12 -24.21 20.26
CA ALA A 105 16.95 -24.45 21.69
C ALA A 105 15.58 -25.08 21.95
N VAL A 106 15.57 -26.21 22.64
CA VAL A 106 14.35 -26.91 23.07
C VAL A 106 14.24 -26.79 24.58
N HIS A 107 13.25 -26.04 25.04
CA HIS A 107 12.91 -25.95 26.46
C HIS A 107 11.83 -26.97 26.80
N LEU A 108 12.07 -27.79 27.81
CA LEU A 108 11.13 -28.85 28.18
C LEU A 108 11.27 -29.23 29.66
N THR A 109 10.15 -29.55 30.30
CA THR A 109 10.10 -30.00 31.71
C THR A 109 10.13 -31.54 31.79
N SER A 110 9.25 -32.17 31.01
CA SER A 110 9.07 -33.60 30.92
C SER A 110 9.41 -34.09 29.52
N SER A 111 9.80 -35.37 29.40
CA SER A 111 10.34 -36.11 28.26
C SER A 111 11.80 -35.83 27.91
N SER A 112 12.57 -35.23 28.83
CA SER A 112 13.97 -34.86 28.59
C SER A 112 14.87 -36.00 28.12
N PRO A 113 14.85 -37.21 28.72
CA PRO A 113 15.72 -38.28 28.28
C PRO A 113 15.33 -38.80 26.89
N TRP A 114 14.03 -38.72 26.56
CA TRP A 114 13.51 -39.12 25.27
C TRP A 114 13.96 -38.15 24.18
N VAL A 115 13.83 -36.83 24.41
CA VAL A 115 14.20 -35.80 23.44
C VAL A 115 15.71 -35.77 23.22
N ILE A 116 16.52 -35.93 24.26
CA ILE A 116 17.99 -36.04 24.14
C ILE A 116 18.37 -37.28 23.33
N ALA A 117 17.77 -38.44 23.64
CA ALA A 117 18.03 -39.67 22.89
C ALA A 117 17.59 -39.54 21.43
N PHE A 118 16.42 -38.95 21.18
CA PHE A 118 15.88 -38.76 19.84
C PHE A 118 16.75 -37.81 19.02
N THR A 119 17.19 -36.71 19.62
CA THR A 119 18.12 -35.74 19.01
C THR A 119 19.44 -36.43 18.67
N ARG A 120 20.00 -37.20 19.61
CA ARG A 120 21.20 -38.02 19.36
C ARG A 120 21.00 -38.99 18.21
N TRP A 121 19.82 -39.58 18.10
CA TRP A 121 19.57 -40.55 17.05
C TRP A 121 19.41 -39.91 15.68
N CYS A 122 18.79 -38.73 15.62
CA CYS A 122 18.63 -37.97 14.39
C CYS A 122 19.96 -37.36 13.92
N LEU A 123 20.77 -36.83 14.84
CA LEU A 123 22.01 -36.10 14.53
C LEU A 123 23.28 -36.96 14.62
N GLY A 124 23.18 -38.19 15.14
CA GLY A 124 24.30 -39.10 15.36
C GLY A 124 25.14 -38.81 16.62
N ALA A 125 25.02 -37.62 17.22
CA ALA A 125 25.75 -37.18 18.41
C ALA A 125 24.81 -36.50 19.43
N PRO A 126 25.07 -36.59 20.75
CA PRO A 126 24.18 -36.05 21.76
C PRO A 126 24.17 -34.51 21.79
N PRO A 127 23.02 -33.84 21.97
CA PRO A 127 22.96 -32.37 22.02
C PRO A 127 23.63 -31.80 23.26
N SER A 128 23.84 -30.48 23.26
CA SER A 128 24.17 -29.74 24.49
C SER A 128 22.95 -29.72 25.40
N VAL A 129 23.14 -29.96 26.69
CA VAL A 129 22.08 -30.05 27.70
C VAL A 129 22.40 -29.12 28.86
N TYR A 130 21.45 -28.23 29.15
CA TYR A 130 21.53 -27.23 30.21
C TYR A 130 20.33 -27.35 31.15
N LEU A 131 20.51 -26.98 32.41
CA LEU A 131 19.39 -26.67 33.31
C LEU A 131 18.87 -25.25 33.02
N GLN A 132 17.64 -24.97 33.46
CA GLN A 132 17.00 -23.66 33.27
C GLN A 132 17.80 -22.48 33.83
N ASP A 133 18.57 -22.70 34.89
CA ASP A 133 19.45 -21.70 35.50
C ASP A 133 20.75 -21.46 34.71
N GLY A 134 20.90 -22.14 33.56
CA GLY A 134 22.07 -22.06 32.68
C GLY A 134 23.17 -23.05 33.03
N THR A 135 23.01 -23.88 34.06
CA THR A 135 24.03 -24.87 34.44
C THR A 135 24.22 -25.90 33.34
N PRO A 136 25.44 -26.03 32.78
CA PRO A 136 25.72 -27.04 31.76
C PRO A 136 25.80 -28.44 32.36
N ILE A 137 25.04 -29.37 31.81
CA ILE A 137 25.14 -30.81 32.13
C ILE A 137 26.05 -31.48 31.12
N ILE A 138 25.88 -31.15 29.83
CA ILE A 138 26.78 -31.56 28.75
C ILE A 138 26.86 -30.39 27.78
N GLU A 139 28.08 -29.94 27.48
CA GLU A 139 28.30 -29.01 26.38
C GLU A 139 28.92 -29.75 25.21
N GLN A 140 28.31 -29.59 24.04
CA GLN A 140 28.83 -30.10 22.77
C GLN A 140 28.95 -28.89 21.84
N PRO A 141 30.13 -28.25 21.81
CA PRO A 141 30.31 -26.96 21.13
C PRO A 141 30.03 -27.02 19.63
N ASP A 142 30.14 -28.20 19.02
CA ASP A 142 29.97 -28.41 17.58
C ASP A 142 28.53 -28.77 17.17
N LEU A 143 27.57 -28.80 18.11
CA LEU A 143 26.19 -29.18 17.82
C LEU A 143 25.21 -28.01 17.93
N SER A 144 24.47 -27.82 16.84
CA SER A 144 23.44 -26.78 16.67
C SER A 144 22.13 -27.04 17.44
N VAL A 145 22.12 -27.90 18.47
CA VAL A 145 20.90 -28.15 19.27
C VAL A 145 21.21 -28.13 20.75
N ASP A 146 20.57 -27.21 21.45
CA ASP A 146 20.55 -27.11 22.91
C ASP A 146 19.22 -27.64 23.45
N ILE A 147 19.30 -28.41 24.52
CA ILE A 147 18.15 -28.85 25.30
C ILE A 147 18.25 -28.20 26.67
N ILE A 148 17.23 -27.43 27.02
CA ILE A 148 17.14 -26.72 28.29
C ILE A 148 16.05 -27.38 29.12
N ILE A 149 16.46 -28.02 30.22
CA ILE A 149 15.57 -28.74 31.12
C ILE A 149 15.00 -27.74 32.13
N ASN A 150 13.70 -27.51 32.03
CA ASN A 150 12.95 -26.64 32.93
C ASN A 150 12.70 -27.37 34.25
N THR A 151 13.37 -26.93 35.32
CA THR A 151 13.25 -27.50 36.66
C THR A 151 12.52 -26.57 37.64
N GLY A 152 12.11 -25.37 37.20
CA GLY A 152 11.26 -24.47 37.97
C GLY A 152 9.77 -24.80 37.89
N HIS A 153 9.05 -24.70 39.02
CA HIS A 153 7.58 -24.71 39.04
C HIS A 153 7.05 -23.38 38.50
N THR A 154 6.83 -23.27 37.20
CA THR A 154 6.06 -22.17 36.61
C THR A 154 4.64 -22.64 36.35
N GLU A 155 3.66 -21.94 36.93
CA GLU A 155 2.21 -22.22 36.79
C GLU A 155 1.67 -21.97 35.37
N ASP A 156 2.53 -21.53 34.43
CA ASP A 156 2.20 -21.41 33.02
C ASP A 156 2.58 -22.67 32.23
N ASP A 157 1.58 -23.24 31.56
CA ASP A 157 1.53 -24.56 30.93
C ASP A 157 2.31 -24.65 29.60
N GLN A 158 3.54 -24.12 29.55
CA GLN A 158 4.45 -24.31 28.41
C GLN A 158 5.50 -25.37 28.70
N ASN A 159 5.05 -26.61 28.86
CA ASN A 159 5.88 -27.78 29.14
C ASN A 159 6.86 -28.15 27.99
N PHE A 160 6.71 -27.56 26.80
CA PHE A 160 7.57 -27.82 25.63
C PHE A 160 7.58 -26.65 24.63
N LEU A 161 8.74 -26.00 24.47
CA LEU A 161 8.96 -24.88 23.55
C LEU A 161 10.20 -25.15 22.69
N VAL A 162 10.09 -24.90 21.38
CA VAL A 162 11.20 -25.02 20.42
C VAL A 162 11.46 -23.65 19.81
N THR A 163 12.67 -23.14 20.02
CA THR A 163 13.16 -21.86 19.49
C THR A 163 14.22 -22.16 18.43
N ILE A 164 14.07 -21.57 17.24
CA ILE A 164 14.98 -21.75 16.11
C ILE A 164 15.78 -20.45 15.96
N TYR A 165 17.09 -20.54 16.15
CA TYR A 165 18.05 -19.46 15.93
C TYR A 165 18.68 -19.61 14.57
N HIS A 166 18.92 -18.48 13.93
CA HIS A 166 19.49 -18.42 12.60
C HIS A 166 20.96 -18.00 12.63
N ASP A 167 21.80 -18.61 11.79
CA ASP A 167 23.25 -18.34 11.72
C ASP A 167 23.45 -16.93 11.21
N ILE A 168 23.82 -16.08 12.15
CA ILE A 168 24.41 -14.79 11.88
C ILE A 168 25.91 -15.04 11.98
N GLY A 169 26.51 -15.54 10.90
CA GLY A 169 27.97 -15.56 10.76
C GLY A 169 28.53 -14.13 10.84
N ASP A 170 29.86 -14.01 10.97
CA ASP A 170 30.72 -12.81 10.93
C ASP A 170 29.99 -11.52 10.42
N PRO A 171 30.15 -10.30 10.94
CA PRO A 171 29.36 -9.14 10.45
C PRO A 171 29.38 -8.93 8.93
N GLU A 172 30.38 -9.44 8.21
CA GLU A 172 30.41 -9.54 6.74
C GLU A 172 29.65 -10.75 6.14
N ASN A 173 29.44 -11.85 6.86
CA ASN A 173 28.58 -12.98 6.48
C ASN A 173 27.09 -12.81 6.86
N LEU A 174 26.74 -11.77 7.62
CA LEU A 174 25.40 -11.14 7.53
C LEU A 174 25.11 -10.59 6.13
N ILE A 175 26.15 -10.35 5.34
CA ILE A 175 26.09 -9.97 3.94
C ILE A 175 26.11 -11.26 3.13
N ALA A 176 25.02 -12.02 3.20
CA ALA A 176 24.66 -12.80 2.03
C ALA A 176 24.57 -11.79 0.89
N ALA A 177 25.40 -11.96 -0.14
CA ALA A 177 24.97 -11.64 -1.48
C ALA A 177 23.77 -12.55 -1.75
N ASN A 178 22.61 -12.21 -1.15
CA ASN A 178 21.34 -12.36 -1.82
C ASN A 178 21.65 -12.02 -3.27
N SER A 179 21.25 -12.85 -4.23
CA SER A 179 21.11 -12.41 -5.61
C SER A 179 20.51 -11.02 -5.52
N GLY A 180 21.31 -9.97 -5.77
CA GLY A 180 21.28 -8.72 -4.99
C GLY A 180 19.88 -8.41 -4.48
N LYS A 181 19.64 -8.26 -3.16
CA LYS A 181 18.41 -7.58 -2.74
C LYS A 181 18.33 -6.35 -3.65
N PRO A 182 17.26 -6.19 -4.44
CA PRO A 182 17.21 -5.16 -5.45
C PRO A 182 17.67 -3.88 -4.78
N TRP A 183 18.74 -3.28 -5.30
CA TRP A 183 19.30 -2.07 -4.70
C TRP A 183 18.15 -1.07 -4.62
N ALA A 184 17.82 -0.67 -3.40
CA ALA A 184 16.77 0.28 -3.13
C ALA A 184 17.43 1.56 -2.65
N GLY A 185 17.29 2.62 -3.44
CA GLY A 185 17.94 3.90 -3.21
C GLY A 185 16.98 5.05 -3.48
N MET A 186 17.23 6.18 -2.84
CA MET A 186 16.54 7.43 -3.14
C MET A 186 17.41 8.21 -4.13
N THR A 187 16.84 8.65 -5.25
CA THR A 187 17.57 9.41 -6.28
C THR A 187 16.77 10.63 -6.73
N THR A 188 17.39 11.53 -7.48
CA THR A 188 16.68 12.69 -8.06
C THR A 188 15.71 12.24 -9.17
N ILE A 189 14.72 13.07 -9.46
CA ILE A 189 13.71 12.80 -10.49
C ILE A 189 14.36 12.57 -11.87
N GLU A 190 15.41 13.33 -12.19
CA GLU A 190 16.14 13.23 -13.45
C GLU A 190 16.83 11.86 -13.57
N ASN A 191 17.57 11.45 -12.53
CA ASN A 191 18.24 10.15 -12.51
C ASN A 191 17.24 8.99 -12.49
N TYR A 192 16.09 9.17 -11.83
CA TYR A 192 15.00 8.21 -11.84
C TYR A 192 14.44 8.03 -13.27
N GLY A 193 14.16 9.12 -13.98
CA GLY A 193 13.70 9.06 -15.36
C GLY A 193 14.72 8.42 -16.30
N GLN A 194 16.01 8.73 -16.16
CA GLN A 194 17.08 8.07 -16.92
C GLN A 194 17.21 6.57 -16.62
N TRP A 195 17.02 6.18 -15.36
CA TRP A 195 16.97 4.76 -14.98
C TRP A 195 15.78 4.06 -15.63
N MET A 196 14.57 4.64 -15.61
CA MET A 196 13.40 4.07 -16.30
C MET A 196 13.63 3.90 -17.80
N LEU A 197 14.23 4.89 -18.47
CA LEU A 197 14.50 4.80 -19.90
C LEU A 197 15.37 3.58 -20.24
N LYS A 198 16.38 3.31 -19.41
CA LYS A 198 17.27 2.15 -19.58
C LYS A 198 16.59 0.83 -19.22
N GLU A 199 15.92 0.78 -18.07
CA GLU A 199 15.27 -0.43 -17.55
C GLU A 199 14.22 -0.98 -18.53
N TYR A 200 13.46 -0.08 -19.19
CA TYR A 200 12.43 -0.44 -20.16
C TYR A 200 12.90 -0.39 -21.63
N ASN A 201 14.21 -0.26 -21.89
CA ASN A 201 14.79 -0.13 -23.24
C ASN A 201 14.18 1.01 -24.08
N LEU A 202 13.72 2.08 -23.44
CA LEU A 202 13.17 3.29 -24.07
C LEU A 202 14.27 4.30 -24.44
N ASP A 203 15.52 4.06 -24.04
CA ASP A 203 16.69 4.89 -24.35
C ASP A 203 17.25 4.65 -25.76
N GLN A 204 16.79 3.61 -26.46
CA GLN A 204 17.14 3.37 -27.86
C GLN A 204 16.69 4.55 -28.73
N VAL A 205 17.54 5.00 -29.66
CA VAL A 205 17.32 6.23 -30.45
C VAL A 205 15.91 6.34 -31.06
N GLN A 206 15.37 5.25 -31.61
CA GLN A 206 14.03 5.25 -32.21
C GLN A 206 12.91 5.24 -31.14
N ALA A 207 13.07 4.44 -30.09
CA ALA A 207 12.11 4.35 -28.98
C ALA A 207 12.04 5.68 -28.22
N PHE A 208 13.19 6.29 -27.92
CA PHE A 208 13.30 7.57 -27.25
C PHE A 208 12.66 8.69 -28.05
N ARG A 209 12.91 8.77 -29.36
CA ARG A 209 12.27 9.77 -30.23
C ARG A 209 10.75 9.57 -30.34
N ALA A 210 10.29 8.32 -30.42
CA ALA A 210 8.87 8.00 -30.39
C ALA A 210 8.24 8.40 -29.04
N LEU A 211 8.93 8.16 -27.93
CA LEU A 211 8.51 8.55 -26.59
C LEU A 211 8.43 10.08 -26.44
N GLN A 212 9.49 10.81 -26.82
CA GLN A 212 9.51 12.28 -26.81
C GLN A 212 8.37 12.87 -27.64
N GLN A 213 8.04 12.27 -28.79
CA GLN A 213 6.92 12.72 -29.61
C GLN A 213 5.57 12.42 -28.94
N CYS A 214 5.38 11.26 -28.32
CA CYS A 214 4.05 10.84 -27.86
C CYS A 214 3.65 11.43 -26.50
N LEU A 215 4.61 11.68 -25.60
CA LEU A 215 4.33 12.12 -24.23
C LEU A 215 3.55 13.44 -24.12
N PRO A 216 3.87 14.52 -24.87
CA PRO A 216 3.10 15.77 -24.83
C PRO A 216 1.62 15.56 -25.15
N TYR A 217 1.35 14.82 -26.22
CA TYR A 217 0.00 14.51 -26.69
C TYR A 217 -0.74 13.60 -25.71
N ALA A 218 -0.10 12.53 -25.25
CA ALA A 218 -0.71 11.59 -24.32
C ALA A 218 -1.03 12.24 -22.97
N ALA A 219 -0.13 13.08 -22.45
CA ALA A 219 -0.36 13.85 -21.24
C ALA A 219 -1.55 14.81 -21.40
N LYS A 220 -1.61 15.54 -22.52
CA LYS A 220 -2.71 16.47 -22.80
C LYS A 220 -4.05 15.76 -22.90
N GLU A 221 -4.11 14.65 -23.64
CA GLU A 221 -5.32 13.83 -23.75
C GLU A 221 -5.74 13.28 -22.39
N TYR A 222 -4.79 12.76 -21.60
CA TYR A 222 -5.10 12.28 -20.25
C TYR A 222 -5.68 13.39 -19.36
N LEU A 223 -5.07 14.57 -19.29
CA LEU A 223 -5.55 15.67 -18.46
C LEU A 223 -6.95 16.18 -18.87
N ASN A 224 -7.28 16.12 -20.16
CA ASN A 224 -8.60 16.50 -20.66
C ASN A 224 -9.67 15.42 -20.37
N GLN A 225 -9.27 14.14 -20.39
CA GLN A 225 -10.19 13.00 -20.31
C GLN A 225 -10.27 12.35 -18.92
N CYS A 226 -9.30 12.59 -18.02
CA CYS A 226 -9.25 11.94 -16.72
C CYS A 226 -10.46 12.33 -15.87
N ARG A 227 -11.06 11.33 -15.19
CA ARG A 227 -12.16 11.52 -14.24
C ARG A 227 -11.78 10.80 -12.95
N PHE A 228 -12.01 11.46 -11.82
CA PHE A 228 -11.73 10.90 -10.51
C PHE A 228 -13.00 10.75 -9.68
N THR A 229 -12.98 9.81 -8.75
CA THR A 229 -14.01 9.58 -7.73
C THR A 229 -13.35 9.24 -6.39
N ALA A 230 -14.13 9.20 -5.32
CA ALA A 230 -13.70 8.74 -4.00
C ALA A 230 -14.09 7.28 -3.73
N SER A 231 -13.35 6.57 -2.87
CA SER A 231 -13.61 5.15 -2.56
C SER A 231 -14.92 4.88 -1.80
N LYS A 232 -15.70 5.90 -1.42
CA LYS A 232 -17.04 5.69 -0.85
C LYS A 232 -17.96 5.13 -1.94
N ALA A 233 -18.23 3.82 -1.83
CA ALA A 233 -19.24 3.14 -2.63
C ALA A 233 -20.50 4.02 -2.73
N HIS A 234 -20.85 4.39 -3.96
CA HIS A 234 -22.05 5.14 -4.37
C HIS A 234 -21.97 6.67 -4.40
N GLN A 235 -20.80 7.31 -4.27
CA GLN A 235 -20.68 8.64 -4.90
C GLN A 235 -20.78 8.43 -6.41
N ALA A 236 -21.94 8.76 -6.97
CA ALA A 236 -22.10 8.85 -8.40
C ALA A 236 -20.94 9.73 -8.89
N PRO A 237 -20.14 9.26 -9.85
CA PRO A 237 -19.09 10.10 -10.41
C PRO A 237 -19.74 11.41 -10.87
N ILE A 238 -18.95 12.46 -11.13
CA ILE A 238 -19.45 13.55 -11.98
C ILE A 238 -19.56 13.01 -13.42
N THR A 239 -20.29 11.93 -13.62
CA THR A 239 -20.64 11.32 -14.90
C THR A 239 -22.05 11.76 -15.27
N LYS A 240 -22.27 11.65 -16.57
CA LYS A 240 -23.49 11.92 -17.32
C LYS A 240 -24.72 11.22 -16.69
N ASN A 241 -25.28 11.78 -15.62
CA ASN A 241 -26.59 11.35 -15.16
C ASN A 241 -27.65 12.00 -16.04
N SER A 242 -28.39 11.13 -16.75
CA SER A 242 -29.25 11.37 -17.90
C SER A 242 -30.50 12.24 -17.68
N ARG A 243 -30.65 12.89 -16.53
CA ARG A 243 -31.89 13.60 -16.21
C ARG A 243 -31.83 15.12 -16.13
N GLN A 244 -30.76 15.80 -15.70
CA GLN A 244 -30.91 17.25 -15.37
C GLN A 244 -29.66 18.14 -15.42
N ARG A 245 -28.53 17.76 -16.01
CA ARG A 245 -27.33 18.66 -16.03
C ARG A 245 -26.75 18.83 -17.42
N ASP A 246 -26.45 20.09 -17.76
CA ASP A 246 -25.72 20.43 -18.97
C ASP A 246 -24.30 19.86 -18.89
N GLU A 247 -23.97 18.97 -19.82
CA GLU A 247 -22.66 18.33 -19.95
C GLU A 247 -21.54 19.37 -20.03
N LYS A 248 -21.81 20.53 -20.65
CA LYS A 248 -20.85 21.64 -20.75
C LYS A 248 -20.48 22.19 -19.38
N VAL A 249 -21.43 22.31 -18.46
CA VAL A 249 -21.20 22.84 -17.11
C VAL A 249 -20.34 21.87 -16.30
N VAL A 250 -20.61 20.57 -16.41
CA VAL A 250 -19.78 19.55 -15.75
C VAL A 250 -18.34 19.60 -16.25
N GLU A 251 -18.14 19.63 -17.56
CA GLU A 251 -16.79 19.69 -18.15
C GLU A 251 -16.08 21.01 -17.85
N GLU A 252 -16.82 22.12 -17.78
CA GLU A 252 -16.27 23.42 -17.49
C GLU A 252 -15.84 23.57 -16.03
N TYR A 253 -16.57 23.02 -15.06
CA TYR A 253 -16.32 23.31 -13.63
C TYR A 253 -15.80 22.14 -12.81
N ARG A 254 -15.67 20.94 -13.40
CA ARG A 254 -15.07 19.79 -12.71
C ARG A 254 -13.66 20.10 -12.21
N THR A 255 -13.32 19.52 -11.08
CA THR A 255 -11.97 19.55 -10.54
C THR A 255 -11.02 18.64 -11.33
N VAL A 256 -9.74 18.99 -11.31
CA VAL A 256 -8.64 18.20 -11.86
C VAL A 256 -7.53 18.16 -10.81
N PRO A 257 -7.06 16.97 -10.39
CA PRO A 257 -6.08 16.87 -9.31
C PRO A 257 -4.73 17.49 -9.70
N PHE A 258 -4.36 17.37 -10.97
CA PHE A 258 -3.12 17.89 -11.53
C PHE A 258 -3.13 19.41 -11.71
N GLY A 259 -1.96 20.02 -11.63
CA GLY A 259 -1.74 21.45 -11.84
C GLY A 259 -1.95 21.92 -13.29
N SER A 260 -1.22 22.97 -13.65
CA SER A 260 -1.17 23.50 -15.00
C SER A 260 -0.48 22.54 -15.96
N ASP A 261 -0.79 22.66 -17.25
CA ASP A 261 -0.15 21.86 -18.30
C ASP A 261 1.38 22.09 -18.30
N SER A 262 1.83 23.32 -18.02
CA SER A 262 3.24 23.67 -17.90
C SER A 262 3.97 22.93 -16.77
N SER A 263 3.32 22.69 -15.62
CA SER A 263 3.96 21.96 -14.51
C SER A 263 4.08 20.47 -14.81
N VAL A 264 3.13 19.91 -15.57
CA VAL A 264 3.21 18.51 -16.02
C VAL A 264 4.29 18.37 -17.11
N ALA A 265 4.30 19.28 -18.08
CA ALA A 265 5.33 19.35 -19.11
C ALA A 265 6.74 19.47 -18.52
N GLU A 266 6.93 20.33 -17.52
CA GLU A 266 8.20 20.48 -16.80
C GLU A 266 8.64 19.18 -16.14
N MET A 267 7.73 18.46 -15.48
CA MET A 267 8.05 17.17 -14.87
C MET A 267 8.45 16.11 -15.92
N ILE A 268 7.75 16.05 -17.05
CA ILE A 268 8.11 15.18 -18.17
C ILE A 268 9.51 15.51 -18.69
N CYS A 269 9.84 16.79 -18.85
CA CYS A 269 11.17 17.22 -19.30
C CYS A 269 12.27 16.81 -18.31
N ARG A 270 12.04 17.02 -17.01
CA ARG A 270 12.98 16.62 -15.96
C ARG A 270 13.26 15.12 -16.01
N MET A 271 12.23 14.29 -16.13
CA MET A 271 12.42 12.83 -16.25
C MET A 271 13.12 12.42 -17.55
N LEU A 272 12.80 13.06 -18.67
CA LEU A 272 13.48 12.80 -19.95
C LEU A 272 14.92 13.35 -19.99
N ASN A 273 15.30 14.20 -19.04
CA ASN A 273 16.56 14.94 -18.98
C ASN A 273 16.88 15.68 -20.29
N VAL A 274 15.86 16.27 -20.91
CA VAL A 274 16.03 17.20 -22.03
C VAL A 274 16.13 18.62 -21.48
N GLU A 275 17.26 19.26 -21.71
CA GLU A 275 17.43 20.68 -21.39
C GLU A 275 16.37 21.51 -22.15
N LYS A 276 15.87 22.57 -21.52
CA LYS A 276 15.09 23.61 -22.20
C LYS A 276 16.03 24.39 -23.13
N GLU A 277 16.52 23.77 -24.19
CA GLU A 277 17.25 24.45 -25.26
C GLU A 277 16.27 25.32 -26.07
N GLY A 278 15.85 26.46 -25.51
CA GLY A 278 15.14 27.54 -26.20
C GLY A 278 13.72 27.27 -26.69
N THR A 279 13.30 26.01 -26.85
CA THR A 279 11.91 25.62 -27.17
C THR A 279 11.19 25.13 -25.92
N SER A 280 10.09 25.77 -25.54
CA SER A 280 9.21 25.28 -24.48
C SER A 280 8.62 23.95 -24.90
N PHE A 281 8.94 22.89 -24.17
CA PHE A 281 8.18 21.64 -24.27
C PHE A 281 6.77 21.92 -23.74
N GLU A 282 5.78 21.90 -24.63
CA GLU A 282 4.40 22.22 -24.32
C GLU A 282 3.50 21.01 -24.56
N LEU A 283 2.43 20.90 -23.78
CA LEU A 283 1.45 19.83 -23.96
C LEU A 283 0.54 20.17 -25.14
N GLU A 284 0.59 19.34 -26.18
CA GLU A 284 -0.15 19.55 -27.42
C GLU A 284 -1.42 18.72 -27.49
N LYS A 285 -2.48 19.25 -28.12
CA LYS A 285 -3.71 18.49 -28.35
C LYS A 285 -3.56 17.64 -29.61
N LEU A 286 -4.05 16.41 -29.58
CA LEU A 286 -4.19 15.65 -30.81
C LEU A 286 -5.29 16.25 -31.69
N GLU A 287 -5.08 16.17 -33.00
CA GLU A 287 -6.14 16.44 -33.95
C GLU A 287 -7.28 15.42 -33.79
N ALA A 288 -8.51 15.87 -34.04
CA ALA A 288 -9.69 15.01 -33.89
C ALA A 288 -9.58 13.77 -34.80
N GLY A 289 -9.67 12.58 -34.20
CA GLY A 289 -9.60 11.30 -34.91
C GLY A 289 -8.20 10.71 -35.07
N VAL A 290 -7.14 11.45 -34.71
CA VAL A 290 -5.75 10.95 -34.71
C VAL A 290 -5.46 10.24 -33.39
N ARG A 291 -4.80 9.07 -33.45
CA ARG A 291 -4.35 8.34 -32.25
C ARG A 291 -2.87 8.58 -31.98
N ILE A 292 -2.45 8.35 -30.74
CA ILE A 292 -1.02 8.35 -30.36
C ILE A 292 -0.21 7.40 -31.26
N THR A 293 -0.77 6.24 -31.60
CA THR A 293 -0.13 5.24 -32.48
C THR A 293 0.02 5.70 -33.93
N ASP A 294 -0.69 6.75 -34.35
CA ASP A 294 -0.65 7.28 -35.72
C ASP A 294 0.41 8.37 -35.89
N LEU A 295 0.97 8.88 -34.79
CA LEU A 295 2.04 9.88 -34.81
C LEU A 295 3.26 9.34 -35.60
N PRO A 296 3.93 10.16 -36.45
CA PRO A 296 4.90 9.65 -37.43
C PRO A 296 6.03 8.80 -36.85
N LEU A 297 6.66 9.24 -35.76
CA LEU A 297 7.79 8.54 -35.14
C LEU A 297 7.31 7.33 -34.33
N VAL A 298 6.15 7.44 -33.67
CA VAL A 298 5.52 6.33 -32.97
C VAL A 298 5.14 5.22 -33.95
N LYS A 299 4.45 5.55 -35.03
CA LYS A 299 4.03 4.62 -36.08
C LYS A 299 5.23 3.93 -36.73
N LEU A 300 6.30 4.68 -37.00
CA LEU A 300 7.54 4.13 -37.54
C LEU A 300 8.16 3.12 -36.58
N HIS A 301 8.29 3.47 -35.30
CA HIS A 301 8.86 2.59 -34.28
C HIS A 301 8.00 1.33 -34.06
N LEU A 302 6.67 1.49 -33.96
CA LEU A 302 5.72 0.36 -33.84
C LEU A 302 5.78 -0.57 -35.06
N LYS A 303 6.08 -0.06 -36.25
CA LYS A 303 6.30 -0.89 -37.45
C LYS A 303 7.60 -1.68 -37.35
N SER A 304 8.68 -1.07 -36.84
CA SER A 304 9.93 -1.78 -36.57
C SER A 304 9.71 -2.91 -35.56
N LEU A 305 9.12 -2.58 -34.40
CA LEU A 305 8.81 -3.58 -33.36
C LEU A 305 7.92 -4.69 -33.87
N ARG A 306 6.98 -4.41 -34.79
CA ARG A 306 6.15 -5.45 -35.42
C ARG A 306 6.99 -6.45 -36.22
N ASN A 307 7.95 -5.96 -37.00
CA ASN A 307 8.82 -6.81 -37.82
C ASN A 307 9.73 -7.69 -36.97
N ASP A 308 10.13 -7.19 -35.79
CA ASP A 308 11.00 -7.90 -34.84
C ASP A 308 10.21 -8.81 -33.86
N CYS A 309 8.88 -8.72 -33.87
CA CYS A 309 8.02 -9.41 -32.90
C CYS A 309 7.60 -10.79 -33.40
N LEU A 310 7.85 -11.82 -32.57
CA LEU A 310 7.54 -13.21 -32.87
C LEU A 310 6.16 -13.65 -32.35
N CYS A 311 5.33 -12.72 -31.85
CA CYS A 311 3.99 -13.06 -31.38
C CYS A 311 3.04 -13.41 -32.54
N GLN A 312 2.06 -14.26 -32.29
CA GLN A 312 1.10 -14.73 -33.29
C GLN A 312 0.37 -13.59 -34.01
N ALA A 313 -0.01 -12.52 -33.30
CA ALA A 313 -0.69 -11.37 -33.88
C ALA A 313 0.19 -10.53 -34.84
N CYS A 314 1.53 -10.61 -34.73
CA CYS A 314 2.46 -9.86 -35.59
C CYS A 314 2.98 -10.70 -36.75
N ALA A 315 3.10 -12.02 -36.57
CA ALA A 315 3.71 -12.97 -37.51
C ALA A 315 2.84 -13.36 -38.72
N ASP A 316 1.58 -12.91 -38.79
CA ASP A 316 0.57 -13.38 -39.74
C ASP A 316 0.77 -12.97 -41.22
N ILE A 317 1.99 -12.62 -41.64
CA ILE A 317 2.29 -12.31 -43.04
C ILE A 317 3.65 -12.94 -43.42
N SER A 318 3.59 -14.14 -44.02
CA SER A 318 4.52 -14.64 -45.05
C SER A 318 5.81 -15.42 -44.70
N SER A 319 6.03 -15.96 -43.49
CA SER A 319 7.18 -16.87 -43.27
C SER A 319 6.75 -18.26 -42.81
N GLU A 320 7.18 -19.26 -43.58
CA GLU A 320 7.04 -20.69 -43.33
C GLU A 320 7.36 -21.07 -41.88
N ARG A 321 6.45 -21.85 -41.28
CA ARG A 321 6.62 -22.69 -40.08
C ARG A 321 7.92 -22.47 -39.29
N HIS A 322 7.96 -21.40 -38.50
CA HIS A 322 8.83 -21.35 -37.32
C HIS A 322 8.07 -21.92 -36.13
N ASP A 323 8.78 -22.68 -35.31
CA ASP A 323 8.26 -23.46 -34.18
C ASP A 323 7.60 -22.53 -33.14
N ILE A 324 6.27 -22.37 -33.22
CA ILE A 324 5.44 -21.46 -32.38
C ILE A 324 5.40 -21.94 -30.91
N SER A 325 5.97 -23.10 -30.61
CA SER A 325 5.90 -23.75 -29.30
C SER A 325 6.79 -23.13 -28.20
N ALA A 326 7.66 -22.17 -28.53
CA ALA A 326 8.68 -21.65 -27.59
C ALA A 326 8.48 -20.18 -27.12
N TRP A 327 7.56 -19.40 -27.70
CA TRP A 327 7.46 -17.97 -27.36
C TRP A 327 6.60 -17.71 -26.13
N ARG A 328 7.26 -17.39 -25.01
CA ARG A 328 6.65 -17.00 -23.72
C ARG A 328 6.53 -15.48 -23.51
N GLY A 329 6.89 -14.67 -24.51
CA GLY A 329 6.89 -13.20 -24.44
C GLY A 329 5.58 -12.56 -24.90
N GLY A 330 5.28 -11.34 -24.40
CA GLY A 330 4.17 -10.50 -24.88
C GLY A 330 4.50 -9.75 -26.18
N CYS A 331 3.49 -9.15 -26.82
CA CYS A 331 3.68 -8.33 -28.03
C CYS A 331 4.60 -7.14 -27.78
N LEU A 332 5.68 -6.99 -28.58
CA LEU A 332 6.66 -5.90 -28.41
C LEU A 332 6.03 -4.51 -28.56
N LYS A 333 5.04 -4.36 -29.45
CA LYS A 333 4.29 -3.10 -29.60
C LYS A 333 3.54 -2.73 -28.32
N ASP A 334 2.84 -3.71 -27.75
CA ASP A 334 2.01 -3.49 -26.56
C ASP A 334 2.91 -3.22 -25.35
N GLN A 335 4.07 -3.86 -25.29
CA GLN A 335 5.11 -3.61 -24.30
C GLN A 335 5.62 -2.16 -24.37
N PHE A 336 5.99 -1.66 -25.56
CA PHE A 336 6.40 -0.25 -25.72
C PHE A 336 5.31 0.73 -25.28
N LEU A 337 4.06 0.51 -25.68
CA LEU A 337 2.94 1.37 -25.29
C LEU A 337 2.68 1.32 -23.78
N TYR A 338 2.86 0.14 -23.16
CA TYR A 338 2.72 -0.04 -21.72
C TYR A 338 3.82 0.71 -20.96
N ASP A 339 5.08 0.59 -21.41
CA ASP A 339 6.22 1.25 -20.78
C ASP A 339 6.16 2.78 -20.96
N ALA A 340 5.69 3.26 -22.12
CA ALA A 340 5.42 4.68 -22.34
C ALA A 340 4.30 5.22 -21.42
N ALA A 341 3.25 4.42 -21.19
CA ALA A 341 2.18 4.77 -20.25
C ALA A 341 2.66 4.77 -18.79
N LEU A 342 3.54 3.83 -18.44
CA LEU A 342 4.15 3.76 -17.12
C LEU A 342 5.02 4.98 -16.84
N PHE A 343 5.87 5.36 -17.81
CA PHE A 343 6.66 6.59 -17.76
C PHE A 343 5.78 7.83 -17.57
N LEU A 344 4.69 7.94 -18.33
CA LEU A 344 3.75 9.05 -18.20
C LEU A 344 3.02 9.04 -16.84
N SER A 345 2.64 7.87 -16.34
CA SER A 345 1.95 7.71 -15.05
C SER A 345 2.82 8.23 -13.91
N ASP A 346 4.12 7.91 -13.92
CA ASP A 346 5.10 8.38 -12.96
C ASP A 346 5.32 9.89 -13.06
N ALA A 347 5.47 10.43 -14.28
CA ALA A 347 5.61 11.87 -14.49
C ALA A 347 4.39 12.66 -13.99
N LEU A 348 3.19 12.18 -14.28
CA LEU A 348 1.94 12.79 -13.80
C LEU A 348 1.84 12.74 -12.26
N ALA A 349 2.18 11.62 -11.64
CA ALA A 349 2.14 11.48 -10.19
C ALA A 349 3.21 12.34 -9.48
N LEU A 350 4.43 12.39 -10.01
CA LEU A 350 5.49 13.28 -9.50
C LEU A 350 5.13 14.76 -9.66
N SER A 351 4.35 15.12 -10.70
CA SER A 351 3.88 16.50 -10.90
C SER A 351 2.94 17.02 -9.79
N LEU A 352 2.43 16.14 -8.92
CA LEU A 352 1.63 16.54 -7.76
C LEU A 352 2.47 17.22 -6.67
N PHE A 353 3.77 16.93 -6.59
CA PHE A 353 4.64 17.48 -5.55
C PHE A 353 5.07 18.91 -5.86
N HIS A 354 4.87 19.80 -4.89
CA HIS A 354 5.33 21.18 -4.98
C HIS A 354 6.85 21.28 -4.73
N LEU A 355 7.55 22.12 -5.51
CA LEU A 355 8.98 22.41 -5.29
C LEU A 355 9.81 21.13 -5.24
N SER A 356 9.64 20.28 -6.25
CA SER A 356 10.19 18.93 -6.30
C SER A 356 11.67 18.90 -6.73
N ASP A 357 12.39 20.02 -6.66
CA ASP A 357 13.79 20.11 -7.09
C ASP A 357 14.69 19.18 -6.27
N ASN A 358 14.44 19.11 -4.96
CA ASN A 358 15.19 18.26 -4.04
C ASN A 358 14.41 17.00 -3.61
N LEU A 359 13.24 16.75 -4.23
CA LEU A 359 12.45 15.57 -3.92
C LEU A 359 13.17 14.34 -4.46
N LEU A 360 13.32 13.33 -3.61
CA LEU A 360 13.93 12.06 -3.98
C LEU A 360 12.88 10.99 -4.24
N VAL A 361 13.13 10.17 -5.24
CA VAL A 361 12.30 9.06 -5.71
C VAL A 361 12.98 7.74 -5.35
N ARG A 362 12.20 6.77 -4.86
CA ARG A 362 12.67 5.42 -4.55
C ARG A 362 12.84 4.62 -5.84
N ILE A 363 14.07 4.22 -6.13
CA ILE A 363 14.36 3.14 -7.08
C ILE A 363 14.23 1.82 -6.32
N GLU A 364 13.56 0.85 -6.93
CA GLU A 364 13.53 -0.53 -6.48
C GLU A 364 13.53 -1.43 -7.72
N ASN A 365 14.58 -2.24 -7.88
CA ASN A 365 14.66 -3.22 -8.96
C ASN A 365 13.55 -4.26 -8.80
N GLY A 366 12.84 -4.57 -9.88
CA GLY A 366 11.73 -5.52 -9.83
C GLY A 366 10.47 -4.94 -9.20
N ARG A 367 10.15 -3.65 -9.49
CA ARG A 367 8.77 -3.17 -9.30
C ARG A 367 7.84 -4.21 -9.89
N ASP A 368 7.08 -4.87 -9.01
CA ASP A 368 5.91 -5.61 -9.43
C ASP A 368 5.13 -4.66 -10.35
N ARG A 369 4.83 -5.09 -11.58
CA ARG A 369 4.09 -4.28 -12.56
C ARG A 369 2.74 -3.94 -11.94
N ARG A 370 2.69 -2.88 -11.12
CA ARG A 370 1.52 -2.50 -10.33
C ARG A 370 0.44 -2.15 -11.32
N ARG A 371 -0.47 -3.10 -11.53
CA ARG A 371 -1.72 -2.85 -12.22
C ARG A 371 -2.66 -2.30 -11.16
N ASP A 372 -2.71 -0.99 -11.07
CA ASP A 372 -3.77 -0.30 -10.37
C ASP A 372 -4.69 0.43 -11.36
N ASP A 373 -5.81 0.90 -10.86
CA ASP A 373 -6.82 1.58 -11.67
C ASP A 373 -6.24 2.84 -12.34
N TYR A 374 -5.32 3.54 -11.68
CA TYR A 374 -4.69 4.76 -12.19
C TYR A 374 -3.85 4.50 -13.44
N HIS A 375 -2.85 3.63 -13.37
CA HIS A 375 -2.03 3.29 -14.52
C HIS A 375 -2.88 2.76 -15.68
N THR A 376 -3.90 1.95 -15.38
CA THR A 376 -4.82 1.42 -16.40
C THR A 376 -5.54 2.53 -17.17
N THR A 377 -5.96 3.60 -16.48
CA THR A 377 -6.56 4.77 -17.16
C THR A 377 -5.56 5.52 -18.05
N VAL A 378 -4.30 5.66 -17.63
CA VAL A 378 -3.25 6.29 -18.46
C VAL A 378 -2.95 5.43 -19.68
N PHE A 379 -2.77 4.11 -19.50
CA PHE A 379 -2.50 3.17 -20.57
C PHE A 379 -3.62 3.13 -21.64
N SER A 380 -4.88 3.36 -21.23
CA SER A 380 -6.00 3.45 -22.17
C SER A 380 -5.86 4.56 -23.23
N ILE A 381 -5.07 5.61 -22.95
CA ILE A 381 -4.77 6.71 -23.89
C ILE A 381 -3.89 6.21 -25.04
N PHE A 382 -3.02 5.23 -24.79
CA PHE A 382 -2.08 4.70 -25.77
C PHE A 382 -2.68 3.63 -26.66
N THR A 383 -3.61 2.83 -26.15
CA THR A 383 -4.14 1.65 -26.87
C THR A 383 -5.55 1.83 -27.43
N HIS A 384 -6.36 2.73 -26.86
CA HIS A 384 -7.80 2.84 -27.14
C HIS A 384 -8.58 1.48 -27.07
N GLN A 385 -7.96 0.42 -26.54
CA GLN A 385 -8.59 -0.86 -26.28
C GLN A 385 -9.07 -0.87 -24.84
N SER A 386 -10.38 -0.91 -24.66
CA SER A 386 -11.01 -1.30 -23.40
C SER A 386 -10.57 -2.72 -23.08
N VAL A 387 -9.60 -2.87 -22.17
CA VAL A 387 -9.19 -4.18 -21.66
C VAL A 387 -10.32 -4.67 -20.74
N GLY A 388 -11.20 -5.52 -21.26
CA GLY A 388 -12.12 -6.34 -20.48
C GLY A 388 -13.56 -5.83 -20.40
N TYR A 389 -14.44 -6.52 -21.13
CA TYR A 389 -15.90 -6.57 -21.04
C TYR A 389 -16.73 -5.26 -21.13
N SER A 390 -17.43 -5.18 -22.26
CA SER A 390 -18.61 -4.36 -22.55
C SER A 390 -18.37 -3.06 -23.32
N ILE A 391 -19.19 -2.96 -24.36
CA ILE A 391 -19.26 -1.93 -25.38
C ILE A 391 -19.97 -0.71 -24.78
N SER A 392 -19.23 0.36 -24.53
CA SER A 392 -19.68 1.73 -24.85
C SER A 392 -18.47 2.64 -24.96
N SER A 393 -18.32 3.28 -26.11
CA SER A 393 -17.20 4.14 -26.50
C SER A 393 -17.15 5.49 -25.77
N ASP A 394 -17.95 5.71 -24.72
CA ASP A 394 -18.22 7.07 -24.23
C ASP A 394 -18.05 7.31 -22.72
N ILE A 395 -17.72 6.30 -21.92
CA ILE A 395 -17.46 6.50 -20.49
C ILE A 395 -16.23 5.68 -20.08
N LYS A 396 -15.07 6.34 -20.04
CA LYS A 396 -13.92 5.82 -19.30
C LYS A 396 -14.32 5.77 -17.82
N GLU A 397 -14.22 4.60 -17.19
CA GLU A 397 -14.52 4.47 -15.77
C GLU A 397 -13.67 5.45 -14.96
N PRO A 398 -14.26 6.16 -13.98
CA PRO A 398 -13.52 7.12 -13.16
C PRO A 398 -12.50 6.41 -12.28
N CYS A 399 -11.30 6.94 -12.22
CA CYS A 399 -10.23 6.45 -11.36
C CYS A 399 -10.47 6.88 -9.91
N LYS A 400 -10.16 6.03 -8.93
CA LYS A 400 -10.18 6.44 -7.52
C LYS A 400 -9.06 7.43 -7.26
N ILE A 401 -9.35 8.53 -6.57
CA ILE A 401 -8.33 9.52 -6.21
C ILE A 401 -7.28 8.90 -5.28
N GLU A 402 -7.67 7.91 -4.49
CA GLU A 402 -6.80 7.12 -3.63
C GLU A 402 -5.75 6.34 -4.44
N ALA A 403 -6.06 5.86 -5.64
CA ALA A 403 -5.10 5.15 -6.48
C ALA A 403 -3.99 6.08 -6.98
N LEU A 404 -4.35 7.29 -7.46
CA LEU A 404 -3.36 8.31 -7.84
C LEU A 404 -2.49 8.73 -6.65
N LEU A 405 -3.09 8.89 -5.47
CA LEU A 405 -2.37 9.28 -4.27
C LEU A 405 -1.40 8.18 -3.79
N ASP A 406 -1.84 6.92 -3.79
CA ASP A 406 -0.99 5.77 -3.44
C ASP A 406 0.18 5.63 -4.41
N TRP A 407 -0.07 5.81 -5.71
CA TRP A 407 0.98 5.83 -6.74
C TRP A 407 2.04 6.90 -6.47
N ALA A 408 1.59 8.14 -6.20
CA ALA A 408 2.50 9.26 -5.91
C ALA A 408 3.33 9.05 -4.64
N LEU A 409 2.73 8.51 -3.58
CA LEU A 409 3.42 8.25 -2.31
C LEU A 409 4.38 7.06 -2.41
N THR A 410 4.00 6.02 -3.16
CA THR A 410 4.87 4.88 -3.45
C THR A 410 6.13 5.31 -4.19
N LEU A 411 6.02 6.23 -5.15
CA LEU A 411 7.16 6.74 -5.93
C LEU A 411 8.25 7.29 -5.01
N ILE A 412 7.87 7.99 -3.95
CA ILE A 412 8.82 8.55 -2.96
C ILE A 412 9.09 7.59 -1.79
N GLY A 413 8.59 6.35 -1.88
CA GLY A 413 8.90 5.23 -0.98
C GLY A 413 7.98 5.06 0.22
N HIS A 414 6.88 5.80 0.32
CA HIS A 414 5.96 5.76 1.44
C HIS A 414 5.00 4.57 1.28
N ASP A 415 5.14 3.55 2.12
CA ASP A 415 4.29 2.35 2.11
C ASP A 415 3.05 2.54 2.99
N VAL A 416 2.03 3.22 2.44
CA VAL A 416 0.80 3.62 3.16
C VAL A 416 -0.47 3.27 2.38
N GLY A 417 -0.42 2.29 1.48
CA GLY A 417 -1.54 1.96 0.59
C GLY A 417 -2.81 1.52 1.33
N THR A 418 -2.67 0.91 2.50
CA THR A 418 -3.81 0.54 3.37
C THR A 418 -4.49 1.79 3.95
N GLU A 419 -3.71 2.76 4.44
CA GLU A 419 -4.21 4.01 4.97
C GLU A 419 -4.82 4.89 3.88
N VAL A 420 -4.23 4.91 2.68
CA VAL A 420 -4.74 5.67 1.54
C VAL A 420 -6.06 5.09 1.04
N SER A 421 -6.12 3.77 0.82
CA SER A 421 -7.33 3.09 0.32
C SER A 421 -8.52 3.19 1.29
N THR A 422 -8.27 3.38 2.58
CA THR A 422 -9.31 3.60 3.60
C THR A 422 -9.61 5.08 3.89
N SER A 423 -9.03 5.99 3.11
CA SER A 423 -9.12 7.46 3.29
C SER A 423 -8.69 7.93 4.69
N ARG A 424 -7.76 7.21 5.32
CA ARG A 424 -7.21 7.50 6.66
C ARG A 424 -5.84 8.13 6.63
N TRP A 425 -5.11 8.07 5.52
CA TRP A 425 -3.80 8.71 5.42
C TRP A 425 -3.94 10.23 5.50
N ALA A 426 -3.13 10.86 6.35
CA ALA A 426 -3.04 12.33 6.45
C ALA A 426 -1.63 12.83 6.13
N MET A 427 -0.61 12.13 6.60
CA MET A 427 0.80 12.46 6.38
C MET A 427 1.63 11.20 6.63
N SER A 428 2.78 11.07 5.97
CA SER A 428 3.75 10.02 6.27
C SER A 428 5.17 10.49 6.01
N CYS A 429 6.14 9.78 6.56
CA CYS A 429 7.55 10.05 6.37
C CYS A 429 8.31 8.78 6.05
N PHE A 430 9.13 8.84 5.01
CA PHE A 430 10.02 7.75 4.62
C PHE A 430 11.41 8.30 4.34
N LYS A 431 12.44 7.67 4.92
CA LYS A 431 13.87 7.99 4.67
C LYS A 431 14.20 9.49 4.73
N GLY A 432 13.59 10.21 5.67
CA GLY A 432 13.86 11.63 5.86
C GLY A 432 13.08 12.55 4.93
N GLN A 433 12.02 12.08 4.27
CA GLN A 433 11.09 12.90 3.51
C GLN A 433 9.69 12.75 4.09
N ALA A 434 9.13 13.82 4.62
CA ALA A 434 7.73 13.88 5.03
C ALA A 434 6.87 14.38 3.87
N ALA A 435 5.71 13.79 3.65
CA ALA A 435 4.76 14.17 2.60
C ALA A 435 3.34 14.30 3.15
N TYR A 436 2.61 15.31 2.70
CA TYR A 436 1.23 15.57 3.10
C TYR A 436 0.50 16.47 2.08
N PRO A 437 -0.85 16.54 2.11
CA PRO A 437 -1.62 17.43 1.23
C PRO A 437 -1.39 18.92 1.51
N THR A 438 -1.00 19.68 0.48
CA THR A 438 -0.75 21.14 0.56
C THR A 438 -2.02 21.94 0.92
N ILE A 439 -3.20 21.36 0.70
CA ILE A 439 -4.47 21.97 1.09
C ILE A 439 -4.59 22.12 2.62
N PHE A 440 -3.85 21.35 3.42
CA PHE A 440 -3.85 21.49 4.88
C PHE A 440 -3.25 22.84 5.33
N ASP A 441 -2.25 23.33 4.60
CA ASP A 441 -1.64 24.64 4.85
C ASP A 441 -2.47 25.76 4.22
N THR A 442 -2.79 25.61 2.93
CA THR A 442 -3.36 26.70 2.15
C THR A 442 -4.86 26.88 2.36
N ARG A 443 -5.59 25.78 2.60
CA ARG A 443 -7.07 25.72 2.71
C ARG A 443 -7.81 26.26 1.49
N ARG A 444 -7.09 26.54 0.41
CA ARG A 444 -7.62 27.13 -0.82
C ARG A 444 -7.99 26.03 -1.79
N MET A 445 -9.28 25.94 -2.11
CA MET A 445 -9.79 25.01 -3.11
C MET A 445 -9.58 25.60 -4.51
N LYS A 446 -8.98 24.81 -5.38
CA LYS A 446 -8.73 25.17 -6.77
C LYS A 446 -9.47 24.20 -7.68
N LYS A 447 -9.93 24.68 -8.82
CA LYS A 447 -10.48 23.83 -9.88
C LYS A 447 -9.40 22.90 -10.42
N ARG A 448 -8.22 23.42 -10.76
CA ARG A 448 -7.06 22.59 -11.16
C ARG A 448 -5.98 22.61 -10.07
N GLY A 449 -5.36 21.46 -9.84
CA GLY A 449 -4.26 21.32 -8.89
C GLY A 449 -4.71 21.21 -7.44
N TYR A 450 -5.91 20.69 -7.18
CA TYR A 450 -6.41 20.55 -5.81
C TYR A 450 -5.66 19.46 -5.02
N LEU A 451 -5.16 18.43 -5.70
CA LEU A 451 -4.31 17.39 -5.10
C LEU A 451 -2.84 17.76 -5.27
N ARG A 452 -2.41 18.84 -4.61
CA ARG A 452 -0.99 19.18 -4.53
C ARG A 452 -0.40 18.60 -3.26
N LEU A 453 0.76 17.96 -3.35
CA LEU A 453 1.48 17.38 -2.23
C LEU A 453 2.64 18.30 -1.82
N SER A 454 2.72 18.60 -0.53
CA SER A 454 3.87 19.23 0.08
C SER A 454 4.81 18.14 0.56
N TRP A 455 6.11 18.41 0.44
CA TRP A 455 7.15 17.53 0.95
C TRP A 455 8.20 18.36 1.67
N LEU A 456 8.80 17.77 2.71
CA LEU A 456 9.85 18.40 3.50
C LEU A 456 10.92 17.38 3.88
N PRO A 457 12.22 17.77 3.83
CA PRO A 457 13.26 16.95 4.42
C PRO A 457 13.16 16.99 5.95
N GLY A 458 13.18 15.82 6.60
CA GLY A 458 13.11 15.70 8.05
C GLY A 458 12.44 14.42 8.53
N ILE A 459 12.14 14.39 9.83
CA ILE A 459 11.43 13.30 10.50
C ILE A 459 10.10 13.80 11.04
N LEU A 460 9.11 12.91 11.17
CA LEU A 460 7.90 13.24 11.91
C LEU A 460 8.17 13.04 13.40
N GLN A 461 8.04 14.13 14.16
CA GLN A 461 8.27 14.14 15.59
C GLN A 461 7.12 14.85 16.31
N PHE A 462 6.63 14.23 17.38
CA PHE A 462 5.63 14.81 18.26
C PHE A 462 5.94 14.44 19.70
N GLN A 463 5.93 15.42 20.62
CA GLN A 463 6.26 15.22 22.03
C GLN A 463 7.57 14.43 22.28
N SER A 464 8.58 14.71 21.45
CA SER A 464 9.91 14.05 21.45
C SER A 464 9.95 12.62 20.90
N GLU A 465 8.82 12.02 20.54
CA GLU A 465 8.75 10.70 19.91
C GLU A 465 8.73 10.79 18.38
N LYS A 466 9.26 9.75 17.72
CA LYS A 466 9.32 9.64 16.27
C LYS A 466 8.18 8.78 15.75
N TYR A 467 7.61 9.20 14.63
CA TYR A 467 6.53 8.49 13.96
C TYR A 467 6.84 8.36 12.46
N GLU A 468 6.23 7.38 11.80
CA GLU A 468 6.36 7.20 10.34
C GLU A 468 5.07 7.57 9.60
N VAL A 469 3.93 7.48 10.29
CA VAL A 469 2.60 7.70 9.70
C VAL A 469 1.71 8.52 10.64
N VAL A 470 0.94 9.42 10.03
CA VAL A 470 -0.16 10.16 10.63
C VAL A 470 -1.45 9.72 9.94
N LYS A 471 -2.40 9.24 10.74
CA LYS A 471 -3.72 8.78 10.31
C LYS A 471 -4.81 9.75 10.76
N SER A 472 -5.98 9.65 10.17
CA SER A 472 -7.18 10.38 10.58
C SER A 472 -8.31 9.38 10.82
N GLU A 473 -8.49 9.02 12.08
CA GLU A 473 -9.59 8.17 12.51
C GLU A 473 -10.88 8.99 12.64
N LYS A 474 -12.01 8.37 12.30
CA LYS A 474 -13.32 8.98 12.53
C LYS A 474 -13.70 8.78 13.98
N GLU A 475 -13.61 9.82 14.79
CA GLU A 475 -14.29 9.80 16.09
C GLU A 475 -15.81 9.85 15.89
N ARG A 476 -16.53 9.08 16.72
CA ARG A 476 -18.00 9.10 16.78
C ARG A 476 -18.45 10.45 17.32
N GLN A 477 -19.38 11.08 16.61
CA GLN A 477 -19.98 12.35 16.98
C GLN A 477 -20.54 12.31 18.42
N ASN A 478 -20.11 13.28 19.23
CA ASN A 478 -20.81 13.73 20.44
C ASN A 478 -22.05 14.58 20.05
N PRO A 479 -22.99 14.90 20.97
CA PRO A 479 -24.38 15.23 20.65
C PRO A 479 -24.57 16.31 19.56
N PRO A 480 -25.69 16.24 18.81
CA PRO A 480 -25.92 17.10 17.66
C PRO A 480 -25.76 18.58 18.04
N PRO A 481 -25.12 19.40 17.19
CA PRO A 481 -24.99 20.82 17.45
C PRO A 481 -26.38 21.46 17.60
N PRO A 482 -26.50 22.58 18.34
CA PRO A 482 -27.79 23.23 18.59
C PRO A 482 -28.52 23.51 17.27
N SER A 483 -29.82 23.16 17.22
CA SER A 483 -30.61 23.15 15.99
C SER A 483 -30.57 24.49 15.25
N SER A 484 -30.33 24.44 13.94
CA SER A 484 -30.26 25.58 13.01
C SER A 484 -31.58 26.30 12.73
N LYS A 485 -32.62 26.15 13.56
CA LYS A 485 -33.95 26.74 13.28
C LYS A 485 -33.88 28.24 12.95
N ALA A 486 -32.88 28.95 13.48
CA ALA A 486 -32.59 30.34 13.12
C ALA A 486 -32.04 30.55 11.69
N LEU A 487 -31.21 29.64 11.17
CA LEU A 487 -30.59 29.71 9.83
C LEU A 487 -31.60 29.43 8.71
N SER A 488 -32.48 28.44 8.89
CA SER A 488 -33.49 28.05 7.89
C SER A 488 -34.53 29.12 7.61
N SER A 489 -34.66 30.13 8.48
CA SER A 489 -35.55 31.29 8.31
C SER A 489 -34.95 32.42 7.47
N ARG A 490 -33.63 32.42 7.21
CA ARG A 490 -32.97 33.48 6.44
C ARG A 490 -33.08 33.23 4.94
N GLU A 491 -33.49 34.27 4.24
CA GLU A 491 -33.60 34.30 2.78
C GLU A 491 -32.23 34.41 2.10
N VAL A 492 -32.03 33.64 1.03
CA VAL A 492 -30.80 33.66 0.25
C VAL A 492 -30.87 34.79 -0.77
N ILE A 493 -30.20 35.90 -0.48
CA ILE A 493 -30.20 37.11 -1.33
C ILE A 493 -28.78 37.47 -1.80
N ARG A 494 -27.73 37.12 -1.03
CA ARG A 494 -26.31 37.46 -1.33
C ARG A 494 -25.32 36.53 -0.63
N PRO A 495 -24.07 36.44 -1.08
CA PRO A 495 -23.00 35.79 -0.31
C PRO A 495 -22.83 36.46 1.06
N LEU A 496 -22.68 35.67 2.12
CA LEU A 496 -22.45 36.19 3.47
C LEU A 496 -21.79 35.14 4.38
N ASN A 497 -21.20 35.61 5.47
CA ASN A 497 -20.60 34.77 6.50
C ASN A 497 -21.40 34.87 7.81
N LEU A 498 -22.08 33.78 8.20
CA LEU A 498 -22.84 33.69 9.46
C LEU A 498 -22.00 33.17 10.63
N PHE A 499 -20.76 32.78 10.37
CA PHE A 499 -19.86 32.13 11.33
C PHE A 499 -18.52 32.87 11.46
N PRO A 500 -18.49 34.21 11.57
CA PRO A 500 -17.23 34.97 11.56
C PRO A 500 -16.32 34.65 12.77
N ASN A 501 -16.91 34.15 13.86
CA ASN A 501 -16.23 33.84 15.12
C ASN A 501 -15.66 32.41 15.19
N TYR A 502 -15.92 31.57 14.19
CA TYR A 502 -15.35 30.23 14.14
C TYR A 502 -13.99 30.26 13.45
N ARG A 503 -13.07 29.42 13.94
CA ARG A 503 -11.74 29.23 13.32
C ARG A 503 -11.38 27.75 13.27
N LEU A 504 -10.80 27.32 12.15
CA LEU A 504 -10.28 25.97 12.03
C LEU A 504 -9.06 25.77 12.93
N LYS A 505 -9.06 24.68 13.71
CA LYS A 505 -7.94 24.21 14.52
C LYS A 505 -7.64 22.74 14.22
N TRP A 506 -6.39 22.36 14.46
CA TRP A 506 -5.89 21.00 14.32
C TRP A 506 -5.81 20.34 15.69
N ARG A 507 -6.06 19.03 15.74
CA ARG A 507 -5.86 18.19 16.91
C ARG A 507 -4.96 17.03 16.53
N VAL A 508 -3.90 16.82 17.32
CA VAL A 508 -2.95 15.73 17.15
C VAL A 508 -2.97 14.91 18.43
N GLU A 509 -3.16 13.60 18.31
CA GLU A 509 -3.14 12.67 19.43
C GLU A 509 -2.17 11.52 19.13
N ALA A 510 -1.33 11.19 20.10
CA ALA A 510 -0.49 9.99 20.01
C ALA A 510 -1.34 8.73 20.23
N LYS A 511 -1.14 7.72 19.37
CA LYS A 511 -1.68 6.37 19.50
C LYS A 511 -0.53 5.36 19.33
N ASP A 512 -0.77 4.10 19.65
CA ASP A 512 0.23 3.05 19.50
C ASP A 512 0.69 2.92 18.03
N GLY A 513 1.90 3.39 17.76
CA GLY A 513 2.56 3.29 16.46
C GLY A 513 2.18 4.35 15.41
N PHE A 514 1.31 5.32 15.71
CA PHE A 514 0.95 6.40 14.78
C PHE A 514 0.39 7.65 15.48
N LEU A 515 0.38 8.77 14.76
CA LEU A 515 -0.32 10.00 15.19
C LEU A 515 -1.72 10.06 14.59
N ASN A 516 -2.74 10.34 15.39
CA ASN A 516 -4.07 10.65 14.90
C ASN A 516 -4.23 12.17 14.70
N LEU A 517 -4.63 12.58 13.49
CA LEU A 517 -4.84 13.96 13.10
C LEU A 517 -6.32 14.22 12.81
N GLY A 518 -6.86 15.24 13.43
CA GLY A 518 -8.22 15.72 13.17
C GLY A 518 -8.28 17.23 13.05
N VAL A 519 -9.38 17.73 12.48
CA VAL A 519 -9.70 19.17 12.44
C VAL A 519 -11.01 19.45 13.16
N TYR A 520 -11.09 20.57 13.86
CA TYR A 520 -12.30 21.04 14.53
C TYR A 520 -12.45 22.56 14.38
N LEU A 521 -13.64 23.10 14.66
CA LEU A 521 -13.88 24.53 14.68
C LEU A 521 -13.92 25.03 16.12
N GLU A 522 -12.97 25.89 16.49
CA GLU A 522 -12.98 26.62 17.76
C GLU A 522 -14.05 27.72 17.68
N GLY A 523 -14.99 27.72 18.62
CA GLY A 523 -16.10 28.68 18.66
C GLY A 523 -17.11 28.42 19.80
N PRO A 524 -18.29 29.06 19.77
CA PRO A 524 -19.29 28.98 20.85
C PRO A 524 -19.99 27.61 21.03
N SER A 525 -19.62 26.59 20.25
CA SER A 525 -20.29 25.28 20.21
C SER A 525 -19.30 24.15 20.43
N VAL A 526 -19.81 22.92 20.56
CA VAL A 526 -19.02 21.71 20.77
C VAL A 526 -18.00 21.49 19.64
N ASP A 527 -16.78 21.09 20.02
CA ASP A 527 -15.74 20.66 19.09
C ASP A 527 -16.15 19.37 18.37
N ILE A 528 -16.57 19.49 17.10
CA ILE A 528 -16.77 18.33 16.22
C ILE A 528 -15.45 18.08 15.48
N ILE A 529 -14.78 16.98 15.79
CA ILE A 529 -13.54 16.59 15.13
C ILE A 529 -13.87 15.82 13.85
N ARG A 530 -13.19 16.16 12.76
CA ARG A 530 -13.37 15.55 11.44
C ARG A 530 -12.05 15.11 10.85
N ASN A 531 -12.13 14.13 9.96
CA ASN A 531 -11.01 13.66 9.16
C ASN A 531 -10.74 14.69 8.03
N PRO A 532 -9.59 15.38 8.02
CA PRO A 532 -9.24 16.37 7.00
C PRO A 532 -9.07 15.78 5.60
N THR A 533 -8.69 14.51 5.47
CA THR A 533 -8.50 13.82 4.17
C THR A 533 -9.82 13.67 3.41
N GLU A 534 -10.95 13.64 4.10
CA GLU A 534 -12.29 13.59 3.48
C GLU A 534 -12.57 14.80 2.58
N ALA A 535 -11.93 15.96 2.84
CA ALA A 535 -12.05 17.12 1.96
C ALA A 535 -11.43 16.85 0.57
N ILE A 536 -10.36 16.05 0.49
CA ILE A 536 -9.71 15.69 -0.78
C ILE A 536 -10.61 14.76 -1.58
N SER A 537 -11.18 13.75 -0.91
CA SER A 537 -12.17 12.85 -1.50
C SER A 537 -13.41 13.61 -1.99
N ALA A 538 -13.91 14.57 -1.20
CA ALA A 538 -15.01 15.44 -1.62
C ALA A 538 -14.65 16.29 -2.85
N LEU A 539 -13.44 16.84 -2.90
CA LEU A 539 -12.96 17.64 -4.03
C LEU A 539 -12.84 16.84 -5.33
N ALA A 540 -12.51 15.54 -5.27
CA ALA A 540 -12.50 14.67 -6.45
C ALA A 540 -13.86 14.59 -7.16
N CYS A 541 -14.95 14.79 -6.41
CA CYS A 541 -16.32 14.77 -6.89
C CYS A 541 -16.99 16.16 -6.87
N SER A 542 -16.22 17.26 -6.82
CA SER A 542 -16.73 18.63 -6.71
C SER A 542 -16.72 19.41 -8.03
N LEU A 543 -17.57 20.43 -8.10
CA LEU A 543 -17.50 21.52 -9.08
C LEU A 543 -16.92 22.76 -8.40
N VAL A 544 -15.92 23.41 -9.00
CA VAL A 544 -15.29 24.63 -8.45
C VAL A 544 -15.48 25.80 -9.40
N PHE A 545 -16.07 26.87 -8.88
CA PHE A 545 -16.33 28.13 -9.56
C PHE A 545 -15.35 29.19 -9.01
N GLU A 546 -14.31 29.51 -9.78
CA GLU A 546 -13.21 30.38 -9.31
C GLU A 546 -13.43 31.88 -9.60
N ARG A 547 -14.33 32.24 -10.53
CA ARG A 547 -14.61 33.63 -10.92
C ARG A 547 -16.04 33.78 -11.43
N CYS A 548 -16.75 34.77 -10.90
CA CYS A 548 -17.99 35.26 -11.50
C CYS A 548 -17.66 36.53 -12.30
N LYS A 549 -18.28 36.73 -13.48
CA LYS A 549 -18.04 37.92 -14.33
C LYS A 549 -18.63 39.22 -13.76
N HIS A 550 -19.41 39.13 -12.68
CA HIS A 550 -20.02 40.30 -12.07
C HIS A 550 -18.97 41.13 -11.33
N ALA A 551 -18.97 42.45 -11.59
CA ALA A 551 -18.02 43.40 -11.00
C ALA A 551 -18.27 43.67 -9.50
N ASN A 552 -19.50 43.43 -9.03
CA ASN A 552 -19.88 43.66 -7.64
C ASN A 552 -20.01 42.32 -6.89
N ARG A 553 -19.11 42.08 -5.92
CA ARG A 553 -19.13 40.91 -5.03
C ARG A 553 -20.36 40.91 -4.12
N ASP A 554 -20.80 42.09 -3.71
CA ASP A 554 -21.90 42.28 -2.76
C ASP A 554 -23.23 42.51 -3.49
N ALA A 555 -23.31 42.12 -4.76
CA ALA A 555 -24.56 42.18 -5.51
C ALA A 555 -25.63 41.32 -4.84
N GLU A 556 -26.80 41.91 -4.66
CA GLU A 556 -27.99 41.25 -4.12
C GLU A 556 -28.89 40.79 -5.27
N LEU A 557 -29.54 39.65 -5.08
CA LEU A 557 -30.61 39.20 -5.96
C LEU A 557 -31.82 40.15 -5.84
N GLU A 558 -32.49 40.45 -6.95
CA GLU A 558 -33.70 41.29 -6.96
C GLU A 558 -34.82 40.72 -6.08
N SER A 559 -34.85 39.40 -5.92
CA SER A 559 -35.71 38.68 -5.01
C SER A 559 -34.97 37.49 -4.39
N PRO A 560 -35.30 37.09 -3.15
CA PRO A 560 -34.76 35.90 -2.51
C PRO A 560 -34.82 34.65 -3.40
N ASP A 561 -33.74 33.87 -3.44
CA ASP A 561 -33.74 32.56 -4.09
C ASP A 561 -34.56 31.56 -3.25
N GLN A 562 -35.72 31.19 -3.79
CA GLN A 562 -36.66 30.25 -3.15
C GLN A 562 -36.16 28.79 -3.16
N PHE A 563 -35.22 28.46 -4.05
CA PHE A 563 -34.65 27.12 -4.21
C PHE A 563 -33.40 26.92 -3.36
N CYS A 564 -32.91 27.95 -2.67
CA CYS A 564 -31.73 27.87 -1.83
C CYS A 564 -32.05 28.10 -0.34
N GLY A 565 -31.17 27.62 0.53
CA GLY A 565 -31.20 27.91 1.96
C GLY A 565 -29.84 27.79 2.62
N TYR A 566 -29.59 28.63 3.62
CA TYR A 566 -28.33 28.62 4.35
C TYR A 566 -28.21 27.44 5.31
N THR A 567 -27.01 26.86 5.38
CA THR A 567 -26.60 25.83 6.34
C THR A 567 -25.32 26.25 7.07
N SER A 568 -24.94 25.44 8.06
CA SER A 568 -23.75 25.63 8.89
C SER A 568 -22.55 24.81 8.39
N PRO A 569 -21.29 25.29 8.54
CA PRO A 569 -20.11 24.46 8.30
C PRO A 569 -20.03 23.25 9.24
N LEU A 570 -20.70 23.30 10.41
CA LEU A 570 -20.85 22.17 11.34
C LEU A 570 -21.87 21.13 10.86
N MET A 571 -22.81 21.50 10.00
CA MET A 571 -23.82 20.58 9.43
C MET A 571 -24.09 20.94 7.97
N PRO A 572 -23.12 20.75 7.07
CA PRO A 572 -23.27 21.13 5.67
C PRO A 572 -24.38 20.33 4.97
N ASN A 573 -24.67 19.10 5.46
CA ASN A 573 -25.70 18.21 4.94
C ASN A 573 -27.07 18.36 5.61
N GLU A 574 -27.27 19.37 6.45
CA GLU A 574 -28.54 19.56 7.15
C GLU A 574 -29.72 19.56 6.18
N TYR A 575 -30.78 18.81 6.51
CA TYR A 575 -31.89 18.62 5.59
C TYR A 575 -32.70 19.91 5.42
N LEU A 576 -32.69 20.45 4.20
CA LEU A 576 -33.56 21.54 3.76
C LEU A 576 -34.51 20.98 2.70
N ARG A 577 -35.81 20.98 2.98
CA ARG A 577 -36.83 20.40 2.09
C ARG A 577 -36.77 21.05 0.71
N ASN A 578 -36.42 20.27 -0.32
CA ASN A 578 -36.36 20.66 -1.73
C ASN A 578 -35.49 21.89 -2.04
N LYS A 579 -34.51 22.20 -1.19
CA LYS A 579 -33.60 23.35 -1.38
C LYS A 579 -32.15 22.93 -1.56
N THR A 580 -31.43 23.65 -2.41
CA THR A 580 -29.96 23.65 -2.48
C THR A 580 -29.41 24.25 -1.19
N ARG A 581 -28.42 23.56 -0.61
CA ARG A 581 -27.79 23.93 0.67
C ARG A 581 -26.62 24.86 0.40
N ILE A 582 -26.59 26.02 1.05
CA ILE A 582 -25.50 26.99 0.94
C ILE A 582 -24.83 27.13 2.31
N VAL A 583 -23.59 26.66 2.42
CA VAL A 583 -22.80 26.87 3.64
C VAL A 583 -22.40 28.35 3.71
N ALA A 584 -22.95 29.08 4.66
CA ALA A 584 -22.86 30.55 4.73
C ALA A 584 -21.54 31.03 5.35
N VAL A 585 -20.43 30.84 4.63
CA VAL A 585 -19.06 31.10 5.10
C VAL A 585 -18.27 31.94 4.11
N ASP A 586 -18.90 32.96 3.53
CA ASP A 586 -18.23 33.81 2.54
C ASP A 586 -16.92 34.41 3.08
N GLY A 587 -15.91 34.47 2.21
CA GLY A 587 -14.54 34.90 2.54
C GLY A 587 -13.75 33.98 3.50
N ALA A 588 -14.32 32.89 4.03
CA ALA A 588 -13.65 32.05 5.04
C ALA A 588 -13.24 30.67 4.47
N ASP A 589 -12.06 30.62 3.84
CA ASP A 589 -11.51 29.39 3.23
C ASP A 589 -11.33 28.24 4.24
N ASP A 590 -10.99 28.54 5.48
CA ASP A 590 -10.83 27.55 6.54
C ASP A 590 -12.15 26.86 6.92
N LEU A 591 -13.25 27.62 6.97
CA LEU A 591 -14.59 27.09 7.21
C LEU A 591 -15.12 26.32 6.00
N ARG A 592 -14.81 26.77 4.77
CA ARG A 592 -15.16 26.01 3.56
C ARG A 592 -14.43 24.68 3.51
N PHE A 593 -13.13 24.65 3.82
CA PHE A 593 -12.34 23.42 3.94
C PHE A 593 -12.96 22.47 4.96
N TYR A 594 -13.29 22.97 6.15
CA TYR A 594 -13.94 22.16 7.19
C TYR A 594 -15.29 21.60 6.76
N ALA A 595 -16.11 22.37 6.04
CA ALA A 595 -17.40 21.89 5.53
C ALA A 595 -17.23 20.73 4.53
N LEU A 596 -16.15 20.72 3.73
CA LEU A 596 -15.87 19.64 2.77
C LEU A 596 -15.50 18.31 3.44
N THR A 597 -15.04 18.32 4.69
CA THR A 597 -14.71 17.10 5.43
C THR A 597 -15.93 16.27 5.83
N ASP A 598 -17.14 16.79 5.65
CA ASP A 598 -18.41 16.12 5.98
C ASP A 598 -19.43 16.30 4.85
N VAL A 599 -19.05 15.94 3.63
CA VAL A 599 -19.97 15.91 2.48
C VAL A 599 -20.70 14.56 2.45
N GLY A 600 -22.02 14.62 2.27
CA GLY A 600 -22.88 13.45 2.18
C GLY A 600 -22.53 12.53 1.00
N ARG A 601 -22.92 11.26 1.09
CA ARG A 601 -22.60 10.25 0.07
C ARG A 601 -23.25 10.52 -1.29
N ASP A 602 -24.36 11.25 -1.33
CA ASP A 602 -25.14 11.52 -2.56
C ASP A 602 -25.11 12.99 -3.01
N THR A 603 -24.20 13.79 -2.44
CA THR A 603 -24.10 15.22 -2.72
C THR A 603 -22.86 15.54 -3.54
N ILE A 604 -23.03 16.26 -4.65
CA ILE A 604 -21.94 16.86 -5.43
C ILE A 604 -21.70 18.27 -4.86
N PRO A 605 -20.57 18.53 -4.18
CA PRO A 605 -20.28 19.87 -3.68
C PRO A 605 -20.04 20.84 -4.84
N ALA A 606 -20.66 22.01 -4.75
CA ALA A 606 -20.30 23.16 -5.56
C ALA A 606 -19.55 24.15 -4.67
N VAL A 607 -18.26 24.35 -4.95
CA VAL A 607 -17.40 25.28 -4.22
C VAL A 607 -17.31 26.57 -5.01
N ILE A 608 -17.73 27.67 -4.39
CA ILE A 608 -17.64 29.01 -4.99
C ILE A 608 -16.49 29.75 -4.30
N ALA A 609 -15.45 30.07 -5.06
CA ALA A 609 -14.32 30.90 -4.63
C ALA A 609 -14.39 32.22 -5.41
N LEU A 610 -14.83 33.30 -4.77
CA LEU A 610 -14.79 34.65 -5.35
C LEU A 610 -13.47 35.30 -4.95
N LEU A 611 -12.45 35.27 -5.82
CA LEU A 611 -11.19 36.00 -5.61
C LEU A 611 -11.25 37.35 -6.33
N MET A 612 -10.99 38.45 -5.62
CA MET A 612 -10.71 39.75 -6.24
C MET A 612 -9.27 39.79 -6.73
N SER A 613 -9.06 40.34 -7.93
CA SER A 613 -7.78 40.94 -8.31
C SER A 613 -7.56 42.18 -7.46
N VAL A 614 -6.56 42.16 -6.58
CA VAL A 614 -5.85 43.38 -6.27
C VAL A 614 -4.81 43.49 -7.38
N GLU A 615 -5.09 44.31 -8.39
CA GLU A 615 -4.03 44.81 -9.26
C GLU A 615 -3.11 45.68 -8.39
N VAL A 616 -1.84 45.31 -8.32
CA VAL A 616 -0.74 46.24 -8.08
C VAL A 616 0.27 46.02 -9.19
#